data_AF-A0AAU6QRQ6-F1
#
_entry.id   AF-A0AAU6QRQ6-F1
#
_cell.length_a   1.000
_cell.length_b   1.000
_cell.length_c   1.000
_cell.angle_alpha   90.00
_cell.angle_beta   90.00
_cell.angle_gamma   90.00
#
_symmetry.space_group_name_H-M   'P 1'
#
loop_
_entity.id
_entity.type
_entity.pdbx_description
1 polymer ?
#
loop_
_entity_poly.entity_id
_entity_poly.type
_entity_poly.pdbx_seq_one_letter_code
_entity_poly.pdbx_strand_id
1 'polypeptide(L)'
;MTDPREDMLRALRDAYAMERDAERLLGNHATRSTPDPEVNARIEAHLTETLANQKSLASCIDRIDANDTIQQTFPDDSPAAIETGDIVQTPDEVVRSLVNLYVFKHQEIASYTSLIAIAEANGFFETKLACETIALQQIAMADWLLDHLPAATKAYLGQGGSAALTG
;
A
#
# COMPACT_ATOMS: atom_id res chain seq x y z
N MET A 1 23.78 -19.91 -7.42
CA MET A 1 23.50 -18.48 -7.23
C MET A 1 22.62 -18.07 -8.38
N THR A 2 21.43 -17.57 -8.10
CA THR A 2 20.56 -16.94 -9.10
C THR A 2 21.22 -15.67 -9.63
N ASP A 3 20.85 -15.28 -10.84
CA ASP A 3 21.32 -14.03 -11.45
C ASP A 3 20.77 -12.83 -10.63
N PRO A 4 21.62 -11.90 -10.15
CA PRO A 4 21.18 -10.67 -9.49
C PRO A 4 20.06 -9.91 -10.21
N ARG A 5 20.05 -9.95 -11.55
CA ARG A 5 18.98 -9.37 -12.36
C ARG A 5 17.65 -10.10 -12.15
N GLU A 6 17.65 -11.43 -12.24
CA GLU A 6 16.44 -12.25 -12.05
C GLU A 6 15.90 -12.12 -10.63
N ASP A 7 16.79 -12.08 -9.63
CA ASP A 7 16.42 -11.87 -8.23
C ASP A 7 15.76 -10.51 -8.01
N MET A 8 16.31 -9.45 -8.61
CA MET A 8 15.70 -8.12 -8.57
C MET A 8 14.34 -8.06 -9.27
N LEU A 9 14.24 -8.64 -10.47
CA LEU A 9 12.97 -8.68 -11.22
C LEU A 9 11.87 -9.42 -10.45
N ARG A 10 12.21 -10.56 -9.84
CA ARG A 10 11.27 -11.31 -8.99
C ARG A 10 10.81 -10.47 -7.81
N ALA A 11 11.75 -9.86 -7.08
CA ALA A 11 11.43 -9.05 -5.91
C ALA A 11 10.57 -7.81 -6.26
N LEU A 12 10.83 -7.16 -7.41
CA LEU A 12 10.00 -6.05 -7.89
C LEU A 12 8.61 -6.48 -8.33
N ARG A 13 8.46 -7.66 -8.93
CA ARG A 13 7.14 -8.23 -9.29
C ARG A 13 6.32 -8.54 -8.03
N ASP A 14 6.96 -9.07 -6.99
CA ASP A 14 6.32 -9.27 -5.69
C ASP A 14 5.90 -7.94 -5.06
N ALA A 15 6.74 -6.90 -5.14
CA ALA A 15 6.40 -5.55 -4.66
C ALA A 15 5.22 -4.93 -5.43
N TYR A 16 5.18 -5.11 -6.75
CA TYR A 16 4.07 -4.63 -7.59
C TYR A 16 2.76 -5.32 -7.20
N ALA A 17 2.79 -6.64 -6.98
CA ALA A 17 1.63 -7.39 -6.51
C ALA A 17 1.18 -6.93 -5.10
N MET A 18 2.12 -6.62 -4.21
CA MET A 18 1.82 -6.07 -2.89
C MET A 18 1.13 -4.70 -2.96
N GLU A 19 1.58 -3.79 -3.83
CA GLU A 19 0.94 -2.48 -4.05
C GLU A 19 -0.46 -2.61 -4.69
N ARG A 20 -0.69 -3.65 -5.51
CA ARG A 20 -2.03 -4.02 -6.01
C ARG A 20 -2.95 -4.50 -4.89
N ASP A 21 -2.42 -5.25 -3.93
CA ASP A 21 -3.16 -5.65 -2.74
C ASP A 21 -3.47 -4.43 -1.84
N ALA A 22 -2.52 -3.51 -1.69
CA ALA A 22 -2.70 -2.25 -0.98
C ALA A 22 -3.84 -1.41 -1.59
N GLU A 23 -3.82 -1.25 -2.92
CA GLU A 23 -4.85 -0.54 -3.68
C GLU A 23 -6.24 -1.12 -3.40
N ARG A 24 -6.38 -2.46 -3.41
CA ARG A 24 -7.65 -3.12 -3.10
C ARG A 24 -8.10 -2.87 -1.67
N LEU A 25 -7.19 -2.91 -0.70
CA LEU A 25 -7.52 -2.64 0.71
C LEU A 25 -7.98 -1.19 0.92
N LEU A 26 -7.26 -0.22 0.33
CA LEU A 26 -7.59 1.20 0.37
C LEU A 26 -8.91 1.48 -0.36
N GLY A 27 -9.10 0.88 -1.53
CA GLY A 27 -10.32 0.99 -2.32
C GLY A 27 -11.55 0.48 -1.59
N ASN A 28 -11.45 -0.69 -0.95
CA ASN A 28 -12.52 -1.26 -0.13
C ASN A 28 -12.87 -0.41 1.10
N HIS A 29 -11.95 0.44 1.55
CA HIS A 29 -12.23 1.44 2.57
C HIS A 29 -12.89 2.66 1.94
N ALA A 30 -12.32 3.22 0.87
CA ALA A 30 -12.82 4.42 0.21
C ALA A 30 -14.27 4.27 -0.31
N THR A 31 -14.67 3.08 -0.78
CA THR A 31 -16.04 2.84 -1.24
C THR A 31 -17.09 2.78 -0.14
N ARG A 32 -16.66 2.73 1.11
CA ARG A 32 -17.56 2.78 2.27
C ARG A 32 -17.19 4.01 3.08
N SER A 33 -17.89 5.12 2.84
CA SER A 33 -17.60 6.37 3.53
C SER A 33 -17.59 6.18 5.05
N THR A 34 -16.57 6.70 5.71
CA THR A 34 -16.58 6.86 7.16
C THR A 34 -17.23 8.21 7.51
N PRO A 35 -17.82 8.37 8.71
CA PRO A 35 -18.26 9.67 9.19
C PRO A 35 -17.12 10.68 9.42
N ASP A 36 -15.86 10.24 9.36
CA ASP A 36 -14.68 11.06 9.58
C ASP A 36 -14.11 11.53 8.21
N PRO A 37 -14.30 12.82 7.85
CA PRO A 37 -13.83 13.32 6.56
C PRO A 37 -12.30 13.36 6.45
N GLU A 38 -11.58 13.43 7.57
CA GLU A 38 -10.11 13.45 7.56
C GLU A 38 -9.56 12.07 7.20
N VAL A 39 -10.16 11.01 7.76
CA VAL A 39 -9.86 9.61 7.40
C VAL A 39 -10.12 9.34 5.92
N ASN A 40 -11.28 9.77 5.42
CA ASN A 40 -11.63 9.57 4.00
C ASN A 40 -10.60 10.26 3.09
N ALA A 41 -10.30 11.54 3.35
CA ALA A 41 -9.34 12.30 2.56
C ALA A 41 -7.93 11.72 2.59
N ARG A 42 -7.47 11.24 3.75
CA ARG A 42 -6.15 10.62 3.87
C ARG A 42 -6.04 9.31 3.08
N ILE A 43 -7.10 8.50 3.08
CA ILE A 43 -7.12 7.21 2.39
C ILE A 43 -7.18 7.41 0.87
N GLU A 44 -7.97 8.37 0.38
CA GLU A 44 -7.97 8.75 -1.03
C GLU A 44 -6.61 9.28 -1.49
N ALA A 45 -5.96 10.10 -0.66
CA ALA A 45 -4.59 10.57 -0.93
C ALA A 45 -3.61 9.39 -0.99
N HIS A 46 -3.66 8.45 -0.03
CA HIS A 46 -2.78 7.29 -0.02
C HIS A 46 -3.04 6.32 -1.18
N LEU A 47 -4.29 6.19 -1.63
CA LEU A 47 -4.64 5.42 -2.81
C LEU A 47 -3.99 6.02 -4.07
N THR A 48 -3.97 7.35 -4.18
CA THR A 48 -3.27 8.05 -5.27
C THR A 48 -1.76 7.79 -5.22
N GLU A 49 -1.15 7.84 -4.04
CA GLU A 49 0.27 7.50 -3.82
C GLU A 49 0.56 6.04 -4.23
N THR A 50 -0.29 5.11 -3.79
CA THR A 50 -0.20 3.67 -4.09
C THR A 50 -0.24 3.40 -5.61
N LEU A 51 -1.15 4.07 -6.34
CA LEU A 51 -1.20 3.96 -7.80
C LEU A 51 0.06 4.53 -8.48
N ALA A 52 0.63 5.62 -7.94
CA ALA A 52 1.90 6.15 -8.44
C ALA A 52 3.08 5.19 -8.15
N ASN A 53 3.05 4.48 -7.03
CA ASN A 53 4.06 3.48 -6.66
C ASN A 53 4.04 2.29 -7.63
N GLN A 54 2.86 1.78 -7.98
CA GLN A 54 2.71 0.74 -9.00
C GLN A 54 3.38 1.13 -10.32
N LYS A 55 3.16 2.36 -10.81
CA LYS A 55 3.79 2.90 -12.02
C LYS A 55 5.31 3.00 -11.92
N SER A 56 5.80 3.43 -10.77
CA SER A 56 7.23 3.51 -10.49
C SER A 56 7.89 2.13 -10.52
N LEU A 57 7.24 1.12 -9.91
CA LEU A 57 7.71 -0.26 -9.93
C LEU A 57 7.68 -0.88 -11.33
N ALA A 58 6.59 -0.69 -12.08
CA ALA A 58 6.50 -1.14 -13.47
C ALA A 58 7.64 -0.54 -14.31
N SER A 59 7.91 0.75 -14.17
CA SER A 59 9.03 1.41 -14.85
C SER A 59 10.41 0.84 -14.45
N CYS A 60 10.59 0.48 -13.17
CA CYS A 60 11.80 -0.19 -12.70
C CYS A 60 11.96 -1.58 -13.32
N ILE A 61 10.86 -2.34 -13.42
CA ILE A 61 10.85 -3.66 -14.03
C ILE A 61 11.19 -3.54 -15.51
N ASP A 62 10.49 -2.69 -16.27
CA ASP A 62 10.73 -2.49 -17.69
C ASP A 62 12.18 -2.11 -18.00
N ARG A 63 12.78 -1.22 -17.20
CA ARG A 63 14.18 -0.82 -17.35
C ARG A 63 15.15 -1.98 -17.17
N ILE A 64 14.90 -2.86 -16.18
CA ILE A 64 15.75 -4.03 -15.92
C ILE A 64 15.45 -5.13 -16.95
N ASP A 65 14.20 -5.19 -17.43
CA ASP A 65 13.74 -6.21 -18.37
C ASP A 65 14.10 -5.92 -19.84
N ALA A 66 14.33 -4.66 -20.21
CA ALA A 66 14.62 -4.19 -21.58
C ALA A 66 15.83 -4.82 -22.30
N ASN A 67 16.60 -5.67 -21.62
CA ASN A 67 17.62 -6.53 -22.25
C ASN A 67 17.08 -7.89 -22.73
N ASP A 68 15.78 -8.17 -22.56
CA ASP A 68 15.13 -9.43 -22.92
C ASP A 68 14.09 -9.23 -24.05
N THR A 69 13.95 -10.23 -24.93
CA THR A 69 13.06 -10.16 -26.11
C THR A 69 11.57 -10.33 -25.79
N ILE A 70 11.22 -10.61 -24.53
CA ILE A 70 9.84 -10.80 -24.07
C ILE A 70 9.47 -9.60 -23.21
N GLN A 71 8.74 -8.64 -23.78
CA GLN A 71 8.12 -7.56 -22.99
C GLN A 71 7.05 -8.17 -22.07
N GLN A 72 7.29 -8.13 -20.76
CA GLN A 72 6.23 -8.38 -19.78
C GLN A 72 5.19 -7.27 -19.90
N THR A 73 3.93 -7.63 -20.06
CA THR A 73 2.82 -6.66 -20.14
C THR A 73 2.18 -6.58 -18.76
N PHE A 74 2.34 -5.43 -18.09
CA PHE A 74 1.57 -5.15 -16.89
C PHE A 74 0.12 -4.82 -17.26
N PRO A 75 -0.85 -5.13 -16.39
CA PRO A 75 -2.22 -4.65 -16.56
C PRO A 75 -2.20 -3.14 -16.77
N ASP A 76 -3.14 -2.63 -17.58
CA ASP A 76 -3.29 -1.19 -17.81
C ASP A 76 -3.40 -0.48 -16.44
N ASP A 77 -2.75 0.68 -16.31
CA ASP A 77 -2.63 1.50 -15.09
C ASP A 77 -4.00 2.04 -14.58
N SER A 78 -5.09 1.55 -15.16
CA SER A 78 -6.44 1.77 -14.69
C SER A 78 -6.58 1.28 -13.25
N PRO A 79 -7.09 2.11 -12.33
CA PRO A 79 -7.42 1.66 -10.99
C PRO A 79 -8.37 0.47 -11.11
N ALA A 80 -8.23 -0.51 -10.21
CA ALA A 80 -9.18 -1.60 -10.09
C ALA A 80 -10.59 -1.03 -10.05
N ALA A 81 -11.53 -1.62 -10.79
CA ALA A 81 -12.93 -1.24 -10.68
C ALA A 81 -13.40 -1.55 -9.26
N ILE A 82 -13.50 -0.52 -8.41
CA ILE A 82 -14.05 -0.67 -7.07
C ILE A 82 -15.52 -0.20 -7.14
N GLU A 83 -16.45 -1.10 -6.89
CA GLU A 83 -17.88 -0.74 -6.83
C GLU A 83 -18.13 0.19 -5.64
N THR A 84 -18.47 1.46 -5.92
CA THR A 84 -18.94 2.40 -4.91
C THR A 84 -20.40 2.10 -4.58
N GLY A 85 -20.66 1.67 -3.35
CA GLY A 85 -22.02 1.56 -2.81
C GLY A 85 -22.27 2.65 -1.77
N ASP A 86 -23.52 3.07 -1.57
CA ASP A 86 -23.93 4.02 -0.52
C ASP A 86 -23.85 3.43 0.91
N ILE A 87 -22.97 2.44 1.13
CA ILE A 87 -22.84 1.71 2.39
C ILE A 87 -21.86 2.46 3.29
N VAL A 88 -22.37 3.11 4.32
CA VAL A 88 -21.56 3.73 5.37
C VAL A 88 -20.99 2.65 6.28
N GLN A 89 -19.69 2.70 6.58
CA GLN A 89 -19.07 1.76 7.53
C GLN A 89 -19.66 1.96 8.93
N THR A 90 -19.89 0.86 9.64
CA THR A 90 -20.11 0.95 11.09
C THR A 90 -18.80 1.40 11.76
N PRO A 91 -18.85 2.07 12.93
CA PRO A 91 -17.62 2.55 13.54
C PRO A 91 -16.65 1.42 13.97
N ASP A 92 -17.13 0.20 14.26
CA ASP A 92 -16.24 -0.95 14.49
C ASP A 92 -15.51 -1.42 13.20
N GLU A 93 -16.19 -1.33 12.05
CA GLU A 93 -15.59 -1.65 10.76
C GLU A 93 -14.51 -0.62 10.40
N VAL A 94 -14.72 0.66 10.73
CA VAL A 94 -13.71 1.72 10.54
C VAL A 94 -12.47 1.40 11.36
N VAL A 95 -12.61 1.15 12.68
CA VAL A 95 -11.47 0.86 13.56
C VAL A 95 -10.69 -0.36 13.07
N ARG A 96 -11.39 -1.46 12.77
CA ARG A 96 -10.78 -2.69 12.26
C ARG A 96 -10.09 -2.48 10.91
N SER A 97 -10.67 -1.66 10.02
CA SER A 97 -10.04 -1.32 8.75
C SER A 97 -8.76 -0.52 8.94
N LEU A 98 -8.74 0.46 9.85
CA LEU A 98 -7.54 1.25 10.14
C LEU A 98 -6.43 0.38 10.76
N VAL A 99 -6.78 -0.56 11.64
CA VAL A 99 -5.84 -1.54 12.20
C VAL A 99 -5.24 -2.41 11.09
N ASN A 100 -6.07 -2.94 10.19
CA ASN A 100 -5.60 -3.77 9.07
C ASN A 100 -4.69 -2.99 8.12
N LEU A 101 -5.04 -1.74 7.79
CA LEU A 101 -4.20 -0.87 6.97
C LEU A 101 -2.86 -0.60 7.67
N TYR A 102 -2.86 -0.32 8.97
CA TYR A 102 -1.64 -0.07 9.74
C TYR A 102 -0.69 -1.27 9.71
N VAL A 103 -1.20 -2.48 9.95
CA VAL A 103 -0.41 -3.72 9.86
C VAL A 103 0.14 -3.92 8.44
N PHE A 104 -0.68 -3.66 7.42
CA PHE A 104 -0.25 -3.79 6.03
C PHE A 104 0.86 -2.80 5.67
N LYS A 105 0.80 -1.55 6.15
CA LYS A 105 1.88 -0.57 5.95
C LYS A 105 3.20 -1.06 6.54
N HIS A 106 3.20 -1.73 7.70
CA HIS A 106 4.42 -2.33 8.26
C HIS A 106 4.99 -3.48 7.42
N GLN A 107 4.12 -4.30 6.81
CA GLN A 107 4.56 -5.32 5.86
C GLN A 107 5.25 -4.70 4.64
N GLU A 108 4.72 -3.60 4.10
CA GLU A 108 5.35 -2.89 2.99
C GLU A 108 6.67 -2.25 3.39
N ILE A 109 6.74 -1.58 4.55
CA ILE A 109 7.98 -0.98 5.07
C ILE A 109 9.08 -2.04 5.17
N ALA A 110 8.77 -3.22 5.71
CA ALA A 110 9.73 -4.32 5.81
C ALA A 110 10.17 -4.84 4.43
N SER A 111 9.22 -4.97 3.49
CA SER A 111 9.50 -5.40 2.11
C SER A 111 10.39 -4.40 1.37
N TYR A 112 10.08 -3.10 1.43
CA TYR A 112 10.90 -2.05 0.81
C TYR A 112 12.28 -1.91 1.45
N THR A 113 12.39 -2.07 2.77
CA THR A 113 13.69 -2.12 3.45
C THR A 113 14.56 -3.24 2.88
N SER A 114 13.98 -4.42 2.63
CA SER A 114 14.69 -5.55 2.03
C SER A 114 15.06 -5.29 0.57
N LEU A 115 14.14 -4.71 -0.22
CA LEU A 115 14.38 -4.35 -1.63
C LEU A 115 15.51 -3.33 -1.78
N ILE A 116 15.57 -2.31 -0.92
CA ILE A 116 16.63 -1.30 -0.88
C ILE A 116 17.99 -1.98 -0.70
N ALA A 117 18.10 -2.91 0.25
CA ALA A 117 19.33 -3.64 0.50
C ALA A 117 19.75 -4.52 -0.69
N ILE A 118 18.80 -5.22 -1.33
CA ILE A 118 19.06 -6.01 -2.55
C ILE A 118 19.54 -5.10 -3.69
N ALA A 119 18.88 -3.94 -3.87
CA ALA A 119 19.21 -3.00 -4.93
C ALA A 119 20.60 -2.39 -4.75
N GLU A 120 20.93 -1.99 -3.53
CA GLU A 120 22.24 -1.44 -3.18
C GLU A 120 23.36 -2.47 -3.37
N ALA A 121 23.17 -3.72 -2.91
CA ALA A 121 24.18 -4.77 -3.01
C ALA A 121 24.50 -5.16 -4.47
N ASN A 122 23.56 -4.96 -5.39
CA ASN A 122 23.70 -5.37 -6.79
C ASN A 122 23.78 -4.18 -7.78
N GLY A 123 23.89 -2.95 -7.28
CA GLY A 123 24.11 -1.75 -8.11
C GLY A 123 22.88 -1.20 -8.83
N PHE A 124 21.67 -1.59 -8.43
CA PHE A 124 20.41 -1.07 -8.98
C PHE A 124 20.00 0.25 -8.32
N PHE A 125 20.84 1.28 -8.40
CA PHE A 125 20.67 2.52 -7.64
C PHE A 125 19.41 3.32 -7.97
N GLU A 126 18.96 3.31 -9.23
CA GLU A 126 17.70 3.97 -9.60
C GLU A 126 16.48 3.26 -8.97
N THR A 127 16.52 1.92 -8.89
CA THR A 127 15.49 1.12 -8.21
C THR A 127 15.52 1.36 -6.71
N LYS A 128 16.71 1.45 -6.11
CA LYS A 128 16.90 1.80 -4.70
C LYS A 128 16.18 3.11 -4.36
N LEU A 129 16.40 4.17 -5.15
CA LEU A 129 15.79 5.47 -4.92
C LEU A 129 14.25 5.44 -5.02
N ALA A 130 13.71 4.66 -5.97
CA ALA A 130 12.27 4.45 -6.06
C ALA A 130 11.74 3.76 -4.79
N CYS A 131 12.37 2.67 -4.35
CA CYS A 131 11.98 1.96 -3.13
C CYS A 131 12.11 2.83 -1.86
N GLU A 132 13.13 3.68 -1.74
CA GLU A 132 13.28 4.64 -0.64
C GLU A 132 12.12 5.64 -0.60
N THR A 133 11.73 6.16 -1.77
CA THR A 133 10.60 7.08 -1.88
C THR A 133 9.30 6.42 -1.43
N ILE A 134 9.04 5.19 -1.88
CA ILE A 134 7.85 4.44 -1.51
C ILE A 134 7.86 4.13 0.00
N ALA A 135 9.00 3.69 0.56
CA ALA A 135 9.12 3.40 1.98
C ALA A 135 8.77 4.60 2.87
N LEU A 136 9.22 5.80 2.50
CA LEU A 136 8.90 7.03 3.25
C LEU A 136 7.39 7.32 3.26
N GLN A 137 6.69 7.08 2.14
CA GLN A 137 5.23 7.24 2.10
C GLN A 137 4.53 6.22 3.00
N GLN A 138 4.98 4.96 3.01
CA GLN A 138 4.36 3.93 3.86
C GLN A 138 4.61 4.20 5.35
N ILE A 139 5.79 4.71 5.72
CA ILE A 139 6.07 5.18 7.09
C ILE A 139 5.11 6.31 7.47
N ALA A 140 4.99 7.34 6.63
CA ALA A 140 4.10 8.46 6.90
C ALA A 140 2.63 8.04 7.06
N MET A 141 2.18 7.04 6.29
CA MET A 141 0.83 6.48 6.44
C MET A 141 0.68 5.63 7.70
N ALA A 142 1.67 4.81 8.05
CA ALA A 142 1.65 4.02 9.27
C ALA A 142 1.58 4.92 10.51
N ASP A 143 2.40 5.97 10.56
CA ASP A 143 2.40 6.94 11.66
C ASP A 143 1.05 7.65 11.76
N TRP A 144 0.53 8.14 10.62
CA TRP A 144 -0.78 8.78 10.59
C TRP A 144 -1.90 7.86 11.08
N LEU A 145 -1.95 6.60 10.62
CA LEU A 145 -2.94 5.63 11.04
C LEU A 145 -2.88 5.38 12.55
N LEU A 146 -1.67 5.24 13.11
CA LEU A 146 -1.47 5.01 14.53
C LEU A 146 -1.95 6.19 15.38
N ASP A 147 -1.69 7.42 14.93
CA ASP A 147 -2.12 8.64 15.62
C ASP A 147 -3.65 8.82 15.62
N HIS A 148 -4.34 8.35 14.57
CA HIS A 148 -5.79 8.54 14.39
C HIS A 148 -6.63 7.38 14.94
N LEU A 149 -6.04 6.20 15.13
CA LEU A 149 -6.71 5.03 15.73
C LEU A 149 -7.41 5.31 17.07
N PRO A 150 -6.81 6.05 18.03
CA PRO A 150 -7.48 6.39 19.29
C PRO A 150 -8.75 7.22 19.13
N ALA A 151 -8.77 8.16 18.18
CA ALA A 151 -9.92 9.02 17.92
C ALA A 151 -11.07 8.20 17.31
N ALA A 152 -10.77 7.39 16.29
CA ALA A 152 -11.74 6.47 15.69
C ALA A 152 -12.32 5.48 16.71
N THR A 153 -11.48 4.96 17.61
CA THR A 153 -11.89 4.05 18.69
C THR A 153 -12.83 4.72 19.69
N LYS A 154 -12.54 5.96 20.10
CA LYS A 154 -13.42 6.71 21.01
C LYS A 154 -14.77 7.02 20.35
N ALA A 155 -14.78 7.35 19.07
CA ALA A 155 -16.02 7.55 18.31
C ALA A 155 -16.87 6.28 18.28
N TYR A 156 -16.27 5.10 18.12
CA TYR A 156 -16.96 3.81 18.20
C TYR A 156 -17.57 3.54 19.58
N LEU A 157 -16.80 3.72 20.65
CA LEU A 157 -17.29 3.50 22.02
C LEU A 157 -18.43 4.48 22.38
N GLY A 158 -18.36 5.73 21.91
CA GLY A 158 -19.39 6.74 22.12
C GLY A 158 -20.76 6.42 21.50
N GLN A 159 -20.81 5.51 20.52
CA GLN A 159 -22.03 5.06 19.86
C GLN A 159 -22.59 3.75 20.46
N GLY A 160 -22.13 3.34 21.65
CA GLY A 160 -22.58 2.11 22.32
C GLY A 160 -21.83 0.86 21.90
N GLY A 161 -20.67 1.01 21.24
CA GLY A 161 -19.77 -0.09 20.92
C GLY A 161 -19.23 -0.81 22.16
N SER A 162 -18.93 -2.11 22.01
CA SER A 162 -18.33 -2.93 23.07
C SER A 162 -16.81 -2.99 22.90
N ALA A 163 -16.05 -3.05 23.99
CA ALA A 163 -14.59 -2.96 24.00
C ALA A 163 -13.83 -4.15 23.36
N ALA A 164 -14.53 -5.11 22.75
CA ALA A 164 -13.92 -6.24 22.06
C ALA A 164 -13.40 -5.81 20.66
N LEU A 165 -12.29 -5.07 20.64
CA LEU A 165 -11.61 -4.60 19.43
C LEU A 165 -10.51 -5.55 18.95
N THR A 166 -10.32 -6.68 19.62
CA THR A 166 -9.34 -7.70 19.29
C THR A 166 -10.06 -9.02 19.03
N GLY A 167 -9.91 -9.52 17.80
CA GLY A 167 -10.12 -10.94 17.52
C GLY A 167 -9.11 -11.81 18.28
#